data_AF-A0A8H7KCM6-F1
#
_entry.id   AF-A0A8H7KCM6-F1
#
_cell.length_a   1.000
_cell.length_b   1.000
_cell.length_c   1.000
_cell.angle_alpha   90.00
_cell.angle_beta   90.00
_cell.angle_gamma   90.00
#
_symmetry.space_group_name_H-M   'P 1'
#
loop_
_entity.id
_entity.type
_entity.pdbx_description
1 polymer ?
#
loop_
_entity_poly.entity_id
_entity_poly.type
_entity_poly.pdbx_seq_one_letter_code
_entity_poly.pdbx_strand_id
1 'polypeptide(L)'
;MSQEHLPQQLPPDMGVSPYLAEIPVSNPQRRIDATSWSTSFECDLIDTSNGIFTQEDLRLLAHVNCSYLSSGTAPTLLSLKQHAQSLAILIKKISVSTSHVFIGDDAEIVENEAFDWLADLSKPYENNDATHNTPLHALQNQIASENEVLGVTHHCPLTIRKNIGASARGRLRLPPYESGHGLLMHANECLELLDDDFGETGGLLSMLPSNSEADSQQMASARNTLIGQWLIHHQHLAFRQRELEVDLANMTDILAKEASIPRQLVHYPHRKTTSERSDKTGISSPTLETT
;
A
#
# COMPACT_ATOMS: atom_id res chain seq x y z
N MET A 1 -22.31 -67.85 -30.23
CA MET A 1 -23.42 -67.33 -29.42
C MET A 1 -22.78 -66.80 -28.15
N SER A 2 -22.53 -65.50 -27.98
CA SER A 2 -23.46 -64.35 -27.96
C SER A 2 -23.90 -64.01 -26.54
N GLN A 3 -23.24 -63.04 -25.92
CA GLN A 3 -23.88 -61.89 -25.29
C GLN A 3 -22.81 -60.84 -24.94
N GLU A 4 -23.01 -59.62 -25.41
CA GLU A 4 -22.17 -58.46 -25.08
C GLU A 4 -22.59 -57.92 -23.70
N HIS A 5 -21.62 -57.52 -22.87
CA HIS A 5 -21.92 -56.87 -21.59
C HIS A 5 -22.19 -55.38 -21.82
N LEU A 6 -23.47 -55.03 -21.91
CA LEU A 6 -23.92 -53.64 -21.96
C LEU A 6 -23.67 -52.97 -20.60
N PRO A 7 -23.13 -51.74 -20.53
CA PRO A 7 -22.96 -51.03 -19.26
C PRO A 7 -24.33 -50.74 -18.63
N GLN A 8 -24.43 -50.94 -17.32
CA GLN A 8 -25.65 -50.62 -16.56
C GLN A 8 -25.93 -49.11 -16.62
N GLN A 9 -27.14 -48.76 -17.07
CA GLN A 9 -27.62 -47.39 -17.04
C GLN A 9 -27.86 -46.95 -15.59
N LEU A 10 -27.48 -45.72 -15.23
CA LEU A 10 -27.85 -45.15 -13.93
C LEU A 10 -29.39 -44.95 -13.86
N PRO A 11 -30.00 -45.13 -12.68
CA PRO A 11 -31.44 -44.92 -12.51
C PRO A 11 -31.81 -43.44 -12.68
N PRO A 12 -32.75 -43.09 -13.58
CA PRO A 12 -33.14 -41.71 -13.83
C PRO A 12 -34.27 -41.26 -12.87
N ASP A 13 -33.98 -41.17 -11.57
CA ASP A 13 -34.78 -40.36 -10.63
C ASP A 13 -34.05 -40.10 -9.30
N MET A 14 -33.04 -39.22 -9.33
CA MET A 14 -32.60 -38.50 -8.13
C MET A 14 -33.50 -37.27 -7.97
N GLY A 15 -34.73 -37.51 -7.48
CA GLY A 15 -35.74 -36.48 -7.30
C GLY A 15 -35.19 -35.29 -6.50
N VAL A 16 -35.34 -34.08 -7.04
CA VAL A 16 -34.93 -32.84 -6.38
C VAL A 16 -35.64 -32.76 -5.03
N SER A 17 -34.88 -32.57 -3.96
CA SER A 17 -35.44 -32.53 -2.60
C SER A 17 -36.55 -31.47 -2.52
N PRO A 18 -37.78 -31.83 -2.07
CA PRO A 18 -38.89 -30.88 -1.93
C PRO A 18 -38.64 -29.85 -0.82
N TYR A 19 -37.48 -29.89 -0.16
CA TYR A 19 -37.01 -28.90 0.80
C TYR A 19 -36.18 -27.75 0.20
N LEU A 20 -35.97 -27.74 -1.12
CA LEU A 20 -35.71 -26.47 -1.84
C LEU A 20 -37.03 -25.70 -1.95
N ALA A 21 -37.50 -25.18 -0.82
CA ALA A 21 -38.59 -24.22 -0.77
C ALA A 21 -38.25 -23.03 -1.69
N GLU A 22 -39.24 -22.54 -2.42
CA GLU A 22 -39.10 -21.39 -3.30
C GLU A 22 -38.50 -20.22 -2.51
N ILE A 23 -37.33 -19.73 -2.92
CA ILE A 23 -36.70 -18.57 -2.28
C ILE A 23 -37.70 -17.42 -2.38
N PRO A 24 -38.21 -16.87 -1.26
CA PRO A 24 -39.31 -15.92 -1.29
C PRO A 24 -38.92 -14.72 -2.14
N VAL A 25 -39.73 -14.43 -3.16
CA VAL A 25 -39.50 -13.31 -4.08
C VAL A 25 -39.51 -12.03 -3.25
N SER A 26 -38.34 -11.38 -3.11
CA SER A 26 -38.12 -10.28 -2.16
C SER A 26 -39.20 -9.22 -2.29
N ASN A 27 -39.96 -8.97 -1.23
CA ASN A 27 -41.06 -8.01 -1.28
C ASN A 27 -40.49 -6.59 -1.43
N PRO A 28 -40.80 -5.83 -2.51
CA PRO A 28 -40.32 -4.46 -2.67
C PRO A 28 -40.77 -3.51 -1.55
N GLN A 29 -41.76 -3.89 -0.73
CA GLN A 29 -42.23 -3.15 0.45
C GLN A 29 -41.32 -3.30 1.69
N ARG A 30 -40.33 -4.20 1.66
CA ARG A 30 -39.40 -4.51 2.77
C ARG A 30 -37.92 -4.25 2.45
N ARG A 31 -37.63 -3.78 1.24
CA ARG A 31 -36.29 -3.80 0.65
C ARG A 31 -35.81 -2.40 0.29
N ILE A 32 -34.59 -2.09 0.68
CA ILE A 32 -33.79 -0.98 0.16
C ILE A 32 -32.92 -1.50 -0.99
N ASP A 33 -32.93 -0.80 -2.12
CA ASP A 33 -32.16 -1.15 -3.31
C ASP A 33 -30.64 -1.01 -3.12
N ALA A 34 -29.88 -1.73 -3.95
CA ALA A 34 -28.42 -1.69 -3.90
C ALA A 34 -27.87 -0.36 -4.44
N THR A 35 -27.10 0.36 -3.63
CA THR A 35 -26.42 1.58 -4.07
C THR A 35 -25.09 1.26 -4.75
N SER A 36 -24.34 2.28 -5.19
CA SER A 36 -22.96 2.15 -5.64
C SER A 36 -21.97 1.63 -4.58
N TRP A 37 -22.39 1.60 -3.30
CA TRP A 37 -21.55 1.36 -2.11
C TRP A 37 -22.04 0.18 -1.24
N SER A 38 -23.21 -0.38 -1.55
CA SER A 38 -23.84 -1.45 -0.77
C SER A 38 -24.61 -2.44 -1.64
N THR A 39 -24.72 -3.69 -1.17
CA THR A 39 -25.78 -4.60 -1.65
C THR A 39 -27.14 -4.10 -1.20
N SER A 40 -28.24 -4.60 -1.78
CA SER A 40 -29.58 -4.32 -1.25
C SER A 40 -29.74 -4.88 0.16
N PHE A 41 -30.58 -4.24 0.98
CA PHE A 41 -30.82 -4.59 2.38
C PHE A 41 -32.32 -4.76 2.64
N GLU A 42 -32.67 -5.65 3.56
CA GLU A 42 -34.04 -5.98 3.95
C GLU A 42 -34.04 -6.28 5.46
N CYS A 43 -35.02 -5.74 6.18
CA CYS A 43 -35.26 -6.07 7.59
C CYS A 43 -36.73 -5.80 7.95
N ASP A 44 -37.25 -6.47 8.98
CA ASP A 44 -38.67 -6.38 9.34
C ASP A 44 -39.11 -4.96 9.77
N LEU A 45 -38.18 -4.15 10.29
CA LEU A 45 -38.46 -2.77 10.70
C LEU A 45 -38.74 -1.83 9.50
N ILE A 46 -38.21 -2.17 8.31
CA ILE A 46 -38.36 -1.40 7.06
C ILE A 46 -39.70 -1.67 6.37
N ASP A 47 -40.45 -2.70 6.78
CA ASP A 47 -41.73 -3.05 6.16
C ASP A 47 -42.75 -1.89 6.25
N THR A 48 -43.09 -1.33 5.09
CA THR A 48 -44.10 -0.27 4.97
C THR A 48 -45.48 -0.65 5.53
N SER A 49 -45.81 -1.95 5.65
CA SER A 49 -47.05 -2.41 6.28
C SER A 49 -47.12 -2.12 7.79
N ASN A 50 -45.98 -1.91 8.45
CA ASN A 50 -45.92 -1.48 9.86
C ASN A 50 -46.28 0.01 10.06
N GLY A 51 -46.39 0.80 8.98
CA GLY A 51 -46.76 2.22 9.04
C GLY A 51 -45.70 3.19 9.59
N ILE A 52 -44.55 2.69 10.07
CA ILE A 52 -43.44 3.51 10.59
C ILE A 52 -42.71 4.25 9.46
N PHE A 53 -42.56 3.58 8.30
CA PHE A 53 -41.89 4.09 7.12
C PHE A 53 -42.79 4.06 5.89
N THR A 54 -42.74 5.11 5.09
CA THR A 54 -43.37 5.21 3.77
C THR A 54 -42.38 4.83 2.67
N GLN A 55 -42.87 4.55 1.46
CA GLN A 55 -42.00 4.30 0.30
C GLN A 55 -41.07 5.48 -0.05
N GLU A 56 -41.40 6.70 0.40
CA GLU A 56 -40.56 7.89 0.25
C GLU A 56 -39.46 7.92 1.31
N ASP A 57 -39.77 7.56 2.56
CA ASP A 57 -38.74 7.37 3.60
C ASP A 57 -37.70 6.32 3.18
N LEU A 58 -38.12 5.23 2.51
CA LEU A 58 -37.18 4.20 2.04
C LEU A 58 -36.12 4.73 1.06
N ARG A 59 -36.40 5.83 0.35
CA ARG A 59 -35.41 6.51 -0.51
C ARG A 59 -34.41 7.32 0.32
N LEU A 60 -34.87 7.97 1.39
CA LEU A 60 -34.01 8.68 2.35
C LEU A 60 -33.06 7.72 3.10
N LEU A 61 -33.52 6.48 3.33
CA LEU A 61 -32.74 5.43 3.98
C LEU A 61 -31.76 4.69 3.04
N ALA A 62 -31.68 5.03 1.75
CA ALA A 62 -30.88 4.30 0.76
C ALA A 62 -29.38 4.12 1.14
N HIS A 63 -28.83 5.04 1.94
CA HIS A 63 -27.43 5.04 2.33
C HIS A 63 -27.14 4.40 3.71
N VAL A 64 -28.16 3.91 4.43
CA VAL A 64 -28.02 3.38 5.81
C VAL A 64 -27.02 2.21 5.90
N ASN A 65 -27.04 1.31 4.92
CA ASN A 65 -26.24 0.08 4.93
C ASN A 65 -24.86 0.21 4.23
N CYS A 66 -24.46 1.43 3.86
CA CYS A 66 -23.28 1.65 3.03
C CYS A 66 -21.97 1.54 3.82
N SER A 67 -21.21 0.49 3.53
CA SER A 67 -19.94 0.16 4.21
C SER A 67 -18.77 0.97 3.64
N TYR A 68 -18.87 2.29 3.65
CA TYR A 68 -17.98 3.22 2.92
C TYR A 68 -16.49 2.94 3.15
N LEU A 69 -16.05 2.91 4.42
CA LEU A 69 -14.64 2.71 4.77
C LEU A 69 -14.15 1.29 4.43
N SER A 70 -15.00 0.27 4.62
CA SER A 70 -14.72 -1.14 4.32
C SER A 70 -14.86 -1.51 2.83
N SER A 71 -15.26 -0.57 1.97
CA SER A 71 -15.48 -0.83 0.55
C SER A 71 -14.19 -0.72 -0.28
N GLY A 72 -14.13 -1.45 -1.40
CA GLY A 72 -13.03 -1.35 -2.36
C GLY A 72 -12.92 0.02 -3.05
N THR A 73 -13.93 0.88 -2.88
CA THR A 73 -14.05 2.23 -3.44
C THR A 73 -13.74 3.29 -2.38
N ALA A 74 -12.91 4.29 -2.69
CA ALA A 74 -12.69 5.42 -1.77
C ALA A 74 -13.93 6.33 -1.74
N PRO A 75 -14.50 6.66 -0.55
CA PRO A 75 -15.74 7.44 -0.43
C PRO A 75 -15.58 8.90 -0.87
N THR A 76 -16.66 9.56 -1.26
CA THR A 76 -16.69 11.02 -1.45
C THR A 76 -17.29 11.70 -0.22
N LEU A 77 -17.01 13.00 0.00
CA LEU A 77 -17.60 13.73 1.12
C LEU A 77 -19.14 13.80 1.01
N LEU A 78 -19.68 13.96 -0.20
CA LEU A 78 -21.12 13.84 -0.48
C LEU A 78 -21.68 12.51 0.01
N SER A 79 -21.02 11.40 -0.30
CA SER A 79 -21.52 10.07 0.07
C SER A 79 -21.46 9.81 1.58
N LEU A 80 -20.47 10.39 2.28
CA LEU A 80 -20.40 10.36 3.75
C LEU A 80 -21.50 11.22 4.40
N LYS A 81 -21.81 12.40 3.85
CA LYS A 81 -22.93 13.24 4.31
C LYS A 81 -24.29 12.57 4.07
N GLN A 82 -24.50 11.93 2.91
CA GLN A 82 -25.69 11.12 2.62
C GLN A 82 -25.86 9.94 3.60
N HIS A 83 -24.75 9.28 3.97
CA HIS A 83 -24.77 8.26 5.01
C HIS A 83 -25.24 8.81 6.36
N ALA A 84 -24.61 9.90 6.84
CA ALA A 84 -24.95 10.54 8.10
C ALA A 84 -26.40 11.03 8.14
N GLN A 85 -26.89 11.62 7.04
CA GLN A 85 -28.29 12.04 6.88
C GLN A 85 -29.25 10.84 6.99
N SER A 86 -28.97 9.74 6.28
CA SER A 86 -29.80 8.54 6.30
C SER A 86 -29.87 7.88 7.70
N LEU A 87 -28.77 7.89 8.46
CA LEU A 87 -28.73 7.44 9.85
C LEU A 87 -29.48 8.40 10.79
N ALA A 88 -29.33 9.72 10.61
CA ALA A 88 -30.08 10.70 11.40
C ALA A 88 -31.59 10.59 11.18
N ILE A 89 -32.03 10.34 9.94
CA ILE A 89 -33.43 10.10 9.58
C ILE A 89 -33.94 8.79 10.19
N LEU A 90 -33.15 7.71 10.15
CA LEU A 90 -33.47 6.46 10.84
C LEU A 90 -33.64 6.67 12.36
N ILE A 91 -32.67 7.32 13.01
CA ILE A 91 -32.71 7.64 14.44
C ILE A 91 -33.94 8.48 14.78
N LYS A 92 -34.26 9.51 13.97
CA LYS A 92 -35.44 10.37 14.13
C LYS A 92 -36.77 9.63 14.00
N LYS A 93 -36.81 8.52 13.24
CA LYS A 93 -38.01 7.67 13.05
C LYS A 93 -38.19 6.60 14.12
N ILE A 94 -37.10 6.04 14.64
CA ILE A 94 -37.14 4.98 15.68
C ILE A 94 -37.15 5.53 17.11
N SER A 95 -36.61 6.74 17.34
CA SER A 95 -36.57 7.34 18.68
C SER A 95 -37.86 8.11 18.99
N VAL A 96 -38.49 7.77 20.12
CA VAL A 96 -39.62 8.52 20.67
C VAL A 96 -39.09 9.78 21.36
N SER A 97 -38.76 10.81 20.58
CA SER A 97 -38.31 12.08 21.15
C SER A 97 -39.47 12.85 21.76
N THR A 98 -39.39 13.12 23.06
CA THR A 98 -40.35 13.92 23.83
C THR A 98 -39.90 15.37 24.03
N SER A 99 -38.79 15.80 23.43
CA SER A 99 -38.18 17.11 23.66
C SER A 99 -37.37 17.60 22.47
N HIS A 100 -37.34 18.91 22.27
CA HIS A 100 -36.54 19.54 21.22
C HIS A 100 -35.14 19.88 21.75
N VAL A 101 -34.12 19.65 20.91
CA VAL A 101 -32.73 20.02 21.17
C VAL A 101 -32.31 21.01 20.08
N PHE A 102 -31.80 22.17 20.48
CA PHE A 102 -31.15 23.11 19.57
C PHE A 102 -29.67 22.73 19.42
N ILE A 103 -29.13 22.85 18.21
CA ILE A 103 -27.75 22.45 17.88
C ILE A 103 -26.91 23.72 17.69
N GLY A 104 -26.17 24.08 18.74
CA GLY A 104 -25.31 25.27 18.78
C GLY A 104 -26.02 26.54 19.24
N ASP A 105 -25.23 27.52 19.69
CA ASP A 105 -25.68 28.88 19.98
C ASP A 105 -25.72 29.68 18.66
N ASP A 106 -26.93 30.03 18.21
CA ASP A 106 -27.24 30.97 17.11
C ASP A 106 -26.47 30.78 15.76
N ALA A 107 -25.98 29.58 15.48
CA ALA A 107 -25.28 29.26 14.23
C ALA A 107 -26.27 28.96 13.08
N GLU A 108 -26.33 29.84 12.09
CA GLU A 108 -27.01 29.57 10.81
C GLU A 108 -26.31 28.42 10.07
N ILE A 109 -27.08 27.47 9.54
CA ILE A 109 -26.52 26.31 8.82
C ILE A 109 -26.14 26.76 7.40
N VAL A 110 -24.88 27.13 7.21
CA VAL A 110 -24.32 27.56 5.92
C VAL A 110 -24.16 26.37 4.97
N GLU A 111 -24.52 26.55 3.70
CA GLU A 111 -24.33 25.55 2.64
C GLU A 111 -22.84 25.21 2.42
N ASN A 112 -22.54 23.94 2.11
CA ASN A 112 -21.20 23.39 1.90
C ASN A 112 -20.33 23.20 3.17
N GLU A 113 -20.73 23.75 4.32
CA GLU A 113 -20.05 23.51 5.60
C GLU A 113 -20.24 22.08 6.12
N ALA A 114 -19.51 21.69 7.16
CA ALA A 114 -19.48 20.31 7.67
C ALA A 114 -20.85 19.70 8.04
N PHE A 115 -21.83 20.55 8.41
CA PHE A 115 -23.14 20.15 8.92
C PHE A 115 -24.34 20.62 8.06
N ASP A 116 -24.08 21.11 6.84
CA ASP A 116 -25.12 21.57 5.90
C ASP A 116 -26.27 20.57 5.66
N TRP A 117 -25.95 19.28 5.63
CA TRP A 117 -26.87 18.15 5.47
C TRP A 117 -27.92 18.00 6.59
N LEU A 118 -27.80 18.74 7.70
CA LEU A 118 -28.82 18.81 8.75
C LEU A 118 -29.93 19.84 8.47
N ALA A 119 -29.75 20.74 7.50
CA ALA A 119 -30.72 21.81 7.21
C ALA A 119 -32.08 21.30 6.73
N ASP A 120 -32.09 20.24 5.89
CA ASP A 120 -33.30 19.55 5.46
C ASP A 120 -33.13 18.03 5.57
N LEU A 121 -34.02 17.40 6.35
CA LEU A 121 -34.10 15.94 6.53
C LEU A 121 -35.35 15.33 5.86
N SER A 122 -36.05 16.09 5.01
CA SER A 122 -37.21 15.63 4.23
C SER A 122 -36.86 15.21 2.79
N LYS A 123 -35.64 15.50 2.32
CA LYS A 123 -35.13 15.17 0.99
C LYS A 123 -33.74 14.53 1.09
N PRO A 124 -33.30 13.72 0.12
CA PRO A 124 -31.91 13.27 0.05
C PRO A 124 -30.96 14.48 -0.03
N TYR A 125 -29.86 14.43 0.71
CA TYR A 125 -28.80 15.43 0.60
C TYR A 125 -28.08 15.32 -0.76
N GLU A 126 -28.07 16.41 -1.50
CA GLU A 126 -27.41 16.54 -2.80
C GLU A 126 -26.49 17.77 -2.75
N ASN A 127 -25.24 17.63 -3.22
CA ASN A 127 -24.33 18.75 -3.38
C ASN A 127 -23.50 18.59 -4.67
N ASN A 128 -23.50 19.64 -5.49
CA ASN A 128 -22.85 19.68 -6.81
C ASN A 128 -21.43 20.27 -6.78
N ASP A 129 -20.92 20.67 -5.61
CA ASP A 129 -19.54 21.16 -5.45
C ASP A 129 -18.49 20.08 -5.80
N ALA A 130 -17.37 20.53 -6.37
CA ALA A 130 -16.27 19.68 -6.80
C ALA A 130 -15.53 19.03 -5.61
N THR A 131 -15.40 19.71 -4.47
CA THR A 131 -14.75 19.12 -3.29
C THR A 131 -15.61 18.00 -2.70
N HIS A 132 -16.93 18.21 -2.66
CA HIS A 132 -17.91 17.23 -2.20
C HIS A 132 -17.92 15.93 -3.03
N ASN A 133 -17.64 16.04 -4.32
CA ASN A 133 -17.63 14.91 -5.26
C ASN A 133 -16.23 14.29 -5.47
N THR A 134 -15.18 14.81 -4.82
CA THR A 134 -13.82 14.27 -4.92
C THR A 134 -13.65 13.00 -4.06
N PRO A 135 -13.03 11.91 -4.57
CA PRO A 135 -12.80 10.69 -3.81
C PRO A 135 -11.68 10.84 -2.77
N LEU A 136 -12.00 10.54 -1.51
CA LEU A 136 -11.15 10.70 -0.34
C LEU A 136 -10.24 9.48 -0.15
N HIS A 137 -9.28 9.29 -1.06
CA HIS A 137 -8.36 8.15 -1.05
C HIS A 137 -7.59 7.95 0.27
N ALA A 138 -7.31 9.03 1.01
CA ALA A 138 -6.67 8.97 2.33
C ALA A 138 -7.54 8.32 3.43
N LEU A 139 -8.86 8.21 3.24
CA LEU A 139 -9.79 7.54 4.16
C LEU A 139 -10.09 6.09 3.77
N GLN A 140 -9.45 5.56 2.73
CA GLN A 140 -9.68 4.16 2.35
C GLN A 140 -9.01 3.21 3.34
N ASN A 141 -9.77 2.21 3.80
CA ASN A 141 -9.23 1.13 4.61
C ASN A 141 -8.15 0.34 3.86
N GLN A 142 -7.04 0.08 4.56
CA GLN A 142 -5.89 -0.70 4.07
C GLN A 142 -5.82 -2.10 4.70
N ILE A 143 -6.71 -2.43 5.65
CA ILE A 143 -6.82 -3.73 6.32
C ILE A 143 -7.74 -4.64 5.50
N ALA A 144 -7.22 -5.79 5.07
CA ALA A 144 -7.96 -6.79 4.30
C ALA A 144 -8.84 -7.67 5.19
N SER A 145 -8.31 -8.11 6.32
CA SER A 145 -9.03 -8.87 7.34
C SER A 145 -8.30 -8.81 8.68
N GLU A 146 -9.05 -9.03 9.77
CA GLU A 146 -8.53 -9.17 11.13
C GLU A 146 -8.92 -10.55 11.66
N ASN A 147 -8.01 -11.19 12.38
CA ASN A 147 -8.19 -12.54 12.91
C ASN A 147 -7.49 -12.63 14.28
N GLU A 148 -8.18 -13.12 15.31
CA GLU A 148 -7.67 -13.20 16.68
C GLU A 148 -6.33 -13.97 16.82
N VAL A 149 -6.04 -14.90 15.90
CA VAL A 149 -4.83 -15.76 15.92
C VAL A 149 -3.72 -15.21 15.03
N LEU A 150 -4.06 -14.58 13.90
CA LEU A 150 -3.10 -14.11 12.90
C LEU A 150 -2.88 -12.58 12.92
N GLY A 151 -3.64 -11.86 13.74
CA GLY A 151 -3.61 -10.41 13.84
C GLY A 151 -4.30 -9.70 12.67
N VAL A 152 -3.83 -8.49 12.38
CA VAL A 152 -4.34 -7.62 11.32
C VAL A 152 -3.57 -7.90 10.02
N THR A 153 -4.29 -8.23 8.95
CA THR A 153 -3.71 -8.43 7.61
C THR A 153 -4.02 -7.25 6.71
N HIS A 154 -3.01 -6.73 6.01
CA HIS A 154 -3.18 -5.61 5.08
C HIS A 154 -3.54 -6.08 3.67
N HIS A 155 -4.17 -5.21 2.88
CA HIS A 155 -4.36 -5.45 1.45
C HIS A 155 -3.01 -5.41 0.73
N CYS A 156 -2.62 -6.52 0.09
CA CYS A 156 -1.50 -6.53 -0.86
C CYS A 156 -1.69 -5.39 -1.88
N PRO A 157 -0.72 -4.47 -2.06
CA PRO A 157 -0.88 -3.27 -2.89
C PRO A 157 -1.30 -3.56 -4.32
N LEU A 158 -0.83 -4.67 -4.89
CA LEU A 158 -1.09 -5.10 -6.27
C LEU A 158 -2.51 -5.70 -6.47
N THR A 159 -3.28 -5.86 -5.38
CA THR A 159 -4.64 -6.41 -5.45
C THR A 159 -5.58 -5.45 -6.15
N ILE A 160 -6.13 -5.87 -7.29
CA ILE A 160 -7.15 -5.12 -8.02
C ILE A 160 -8.42 -5.02 -7.16
N ARG A 161 -8.82 -3.78 -6.81
CA ARG A 161 -10.00 -3.51 -5.99
C ARG A 161 -11.28 -3.93 -6.72
N LYS A 162 -12.20 -4.57 -5.98
CA LYS A 162 -13.50 -5.05 -6.48
C LYS A 162 -14.59 -4.01 -6.20
N ASN A 163 -15.43 -3.74 -7.19
CA ASN A 163 -16.65 -2.95 -7.02
C ASN A 163 -17.67 -3.71 -6.16
N ILE A 164 -18.46 -3.00 -5.36
CA ILE A 164 -19.54 -3.53 -4.52
C ILE A 164 -20.90 -3.01 -5.06
N GLY A 165 -22.01 -3.68 -4.70
CA GLY A 165 -23.36 -3.15 -4.94
C GLY A 165 -23.72 -3.01 -6.43
N ALA A 166 -24.42 -1.93 -6.77
CA ALA A 166 -24.73 -1.58 -8.16
C ALA A 166 -23.46 -1.41 -9.03
N SER A 167 -22.38 -0.87 -8.46
CA SER A 167 -21.10 -0.69 -9.14
C SER A 167 -20.47 -2.01 -9.59
N ALA A 168 -20.79 -3.14 -8.93
CA ALA A 168 -20.33 -4.47 -9.32
C ALA A 168 -20.83 -4.92 -10.71
N ARG A 169 -21.87 -4.27 -11.25
CA ARG A 169 -22.36 -4.49 -12.63
C ARG A 169 -21.57 -3.70 -13.68
N GLY A 170 -20.77 -2.71 -13.26
CA GLY A 170 -19.94 -1.88 -14.14
C GLY A 170 -18.60 -2.54 -14.50
N ARG A 171 -18.14 -2.34 -15.74
CA ARG A 171 -16.85 -2.90 -16.23
C ARG A 171 -15.60 -2.11 -15.79
N LEU A 172 -15.74 -1.01 -15.05
CA LEU A 172 -14.57 -0.29 -14.52
C LEU A 172 -13.82 -1.16 -13.52
N ARG A 173 -12.58 -1.54 -13.86
CA ARG A 173 -11.61 -1.99 -12.87
C ARG A 173 -11.12 -0.77 -12.11
N LEU A 174 -11.23 -0.81 -10.79
CA LEU A 174 -10.58 0.18 -9.93
C LEU A 174 -9.05 -0.01 -10.00
N PRO A 175 -8.26 1.04 -9.75
CA PRO A 175 -6.82 0.88 -9.53
C PRO A 175 -6.52 -0.04 -8.32
N PRO A 176 -5.27 -0.46 -8.09
CA PRO A 176 -4.89 -1.27 -6.94
C PRO A 176 -4.98 -0.52 -5.59
N TYR A 177 -4.65 -1.17 -4.47
CA TYR A 177 -4.45 -0.53 -3.16
C TYR A 177 -3.05 0.15 -3.09
N GLU A 178 -2.73 0.94 -4.11
CA GLU A 178 -1.40 1.47 -4.32
C GLU A 178 -1.06 2.58 -3.31
N SER A 179 -0.03 2.35 -2.50
CA SER A 179 0.63 3.38 -1.69
C SER A 179 2.14 3.13 -1.71
N GLY A 180 2.95 4.19 -1.70
CA GLY A 180 4.42 4.05 -1.80
C GLY A 180 5.03 3.22 -0.66
N HIS A 181 4.51 3.36 0.56
CA HIS A 181 4.93 2.54 1.71
C HIS A 181 4.45 1.09 1.58
N GLY A 182 3.19 0.85 1.20
CA GLY A 182 2.68 -0.51 0.99
C GLY A 182 3.44 -1.25 -0.11
N LEU A 183 3.74 -0.58 -1.24
CA LEU A 183 4.58 -1.13 -2.31
C LEU A 183 5.98 -1.51 -1.82
N LEU A 184 6.59 -0.69 -0.94
CA LEU A 184 7.90 -0.98 -0.37
C LEU A 184 7.85 -2.19 0.58
N MET A 185 6.84 -2.27 1.46
CA MET A 185 6.66 -3.43 2.34
C MET A 185 6.39 -4.71 1.54
N HIS A 186 5.56 -4.65 0.51
CA HIS A 186 5.28 -5.81 -0.34
C HIS A 186 6.49 -6.21 -1.21
N ALA A 187 7.33 -5.26 -1.61
CA ALA A 187 8.62 -5.57 -2.23
C ALA A 187 9.59 -6.24 -1.23
N ASN A 188 9.55 -5.85 0.05
CA ASN A 188 10.32 -6.50 1.11
C ASN A 188 9.84 -7.94 1.35
N GLU A 189 8.53 -8.17 1.49
CA GLU A 189 7.92 -9.52 1.57
C GLU A 189 8.37 -10.42 0.41
N CYS A 190 8.38 -9.88 -0.82
CA CYS A 190 8.85 -10.60 -2.00
C CYS A 190 10.36 -10.89 -1.99
N LEU A 191 11.19 -10.02 -1.39
CA LEU A 191 12.63 -10.23 -1.28
C LEU A 191 12.98 -11.21 -0.16
N GLU A 192 12.26 -11.18 0.97
CA GLU A 192 12.39 -12.15 2.06
C GLU A 192 12.04 -13.56 1.58
N LEU A 193 10.91 -13.73 0.88
CA LEU A 193 10.52 -15.01 0.29
C LEU A 193 11.56 -15.54 -0.72
N LEU A 194 12.19 -14.66 -1.50
CA LEU A 194 13.26 -15.04 -2.43
C LEU A 194 14.57 -15.39 -1.71
N ASP A 195 14.91 -14.74 -0.59
CA ASP A 195 16.12 -15.06 0.19
C ASP A 195 15.96 -16.42 0.90
N ASP A 196 14.75 -16.71 1.43
CA ASP A 196 14.39 -18.03 1.98
C ASP A 196 14.43 -19.13 0.89
N ASP A 197 13.78 -18.94 -0.26
CA ASP A 197 13.76 -19.91 -1.37
C ASP A 197 15.18 -20.24 -1.89
N PHE A 198 16.09 -19.26 -1.89
CA PHE A 198 17.49 -19.44 -2.29
C PHE A 198 18.44 -19.72 -1.11
N GLY A 199 17.97 -19.81 0.13
CA GLY A 199 18.78 -19.86 1.34
C GLY A 199 19.84 -20.97 1.34
N GLU A 200 19.46 -22.19 0.96
CA GLU A 200 20.39 -23.34 0.84
C GLU A 200 21.52 -23.13 -0.17
N THR A 201 21.31 -22.25 -1.17
CA THR A 201 22.29 -21.96 -2.23
C THR A 201 23.15 -20.71 -1.95
N GLY A 202 22.93 -20.04 -0.82
CA GLY A 202 23.62 -18.79 -0.46
C GLY A 202 22.74 -17.54 -0.49
N GLY A 203 21.42 -17.70 -0.37
CA GLY A 203 20.45 -16.59 -0.36
C GLY A 203 20.33 -15.90 -1.72
N LEU A 204 19.70 -14.73 -1.73
CA LEU A 204 19.30 -13.97 -2.92
C LEU A 204 20.47 -13.56 -3.84
N LEU A 205 21.72 -13.64 -3.37
CA LEU A 205 22.93 -13.47 -4.19
C LEU A 205 23.25 -14.67 -5.10
N SER A 206 22.75 -15.87 -4.79
CA SER A 206 22.95 -17.08 -5.63
C SER A 206 22.15 -17.02 -6.94
N MET A 207 21.08 -16.22 -6.97
CA MET A 207 20.25 -15.94 -8.14
C MET A 207 21.04 -15.32 -9.30
N LEU A 208 22.25 -14.78 -9.05
CA LEU A 208 23.13 -14.31 -10.10
C LEU A 208 23.93 -15.47 -10.74
N PRO A 209 23.70 -15.77 -12.03
CA PRO A 209 24.34 -16.91 -12.68
C PRO A 209 25.85 -16.69 -12.85
N SER A 210 26.60 -17.79 -12.92
CA SER A 210 28.06 -17.73 -13.02
C SER A 210 28.53 -17.15 -14.36
N ASN A 211 29.80 -16.76 -14.45
CA ASN A 211 30.43 -16.35 -15.72
C ASN A 211 30.73 -17.54 -16.68
N SER A 212 29.99 -18.65 -16.56
CA SER A 212 30.06 -19.76 -17.52
C SER A 212 29.28 -19.44 -18.81
N GLU A 213 29.69 -20.02 -19.93
CA GLU A 213 28.95 -19.86 -21.19
C GLU A 213 27.55 -20.50 -21.13
N ALA A 214 27.38 -21.55 -20.31
CA ALA A 214 26.10 -22.24 -20.12
C ALA A 214 25.04 -21.34 -19.48
N ASP A 215 25.47 -20.46 -18.57
CA ASP A 215 24.58 -19.57 -17.80
C ASP A 215 24.24 -18.26 -18.54
N SER A 216 24.85 -18.03 -19.71
CA SER A 216 24.78 -16.77 -20.46
C SER A 216 23.34 -16.27 -20.74
N GLN A 217 22.40 -17.18 -21.04
CA GLN A 217 20.99 -16.82 -21.22
C GLN A 217 20.31 -16.41 -19.91
N GLN A 218 20.60 -17.09 -18.81
CA GLN A 218 20.08 -16.74 -17.49
C GLN A 218 20.62 -15.38 -17.05
N MET A 219 21.90 -15.11 -17.31
CA MET A 219 22.53 -13.82 -16.99
C MET A 219 21.92 -12.68 -17.82
N ALA A 220 21.55 -12.93 -19.08
CA ALA A 220 20.79 -11.98 -19.88
C ALA A 220 19.37 -11.74 -19.31
N SER A 221 18.67 -12.79 -18.83
CA SER A 221 17.36 -12.60 -18.18
C SER A 221 17.46 -11.87 -16.84
N ALA A 222 18.46 -12.16 -16.02
CA ALA A 222 18.70 -11.46 -14.75
C ALA A 222 18.93 -9.96 -14.96
N ARG A 223 19.74 -9.59 -15.97
CA ARG A 223 19.97 -8.20 -16.40
C ARG A 223 18.72 -7.47 -16.89
N ASN A 224 17.65 -8.18 -17.26
CA ASN A 224 16.37 -7.57 -17.63
C ASN A 224 15.46 -7.30 -16.42
N THR A 225 15.86 -7.73 -15.21
CA THR A 225 15.16 -7.43 -13.95
C THR A 225 15.88 -6.33 -13.16
N LEU A 226 15.13 -5.48 -12.46
CA LEU A 226 15.72 -4.45 -11.60
C LEU A 226 16.53 -5.07 -10.44
N ILE A 227 16.07 -6.19 -9.88
CA ILE A 227 16.76 -6.93 -8.84
C ILE A 227 18.12 -7.43 -9.36
N GLY A 228 18.16 -8.14 -10.50
CA GLY A 228 19.41 -8.63 -11.08
C GLY A 228 20.38 -7.51 -11.46
N GLN A 229 19.89 -6.35 -11.94
CA GLN A 229 20.74 -5.18 -12.17
C GLN A 229 21.37 -4.64 -10.87
N TRP A 230 20.59 -4.55 -9.80
CA TRP A 230 21.05 -4.10 -8.47
C TRP A 230 22.07 -5.07 -7.85
N LEU A 231 21.82 -6.38 -7.92
CA LEU A 231 22.76 -7.40 -7.42
C LEU A 231 24.08 -7.39 -8.22
N ILE A 232 24.01 -7.26 -9.55
CA ILE A 232 25.22 -7.17 -10.41
C ILE A 232 26.03 -5.92 -10.05
N HIS A 233 25.35 -4.80 -9.77
CA HIS A 233 26.01 -3.58 -9.29
C HIS A 233 26.71 -3.81 -7.94
N HIS A 234 26.08 -4.49 -6.98
CA HIS A 234 26.70 -4.83 -5.70
C HIS A 234 27.91 -5.78 -5.85
N GLN A 235 27.84 -6.80 -6.70
CA GLN A 235 28.99 -7.68 -6.98
C GLN A 235 30.17 -6.89 -7.57
N HIS A 236 29.92 -5.99 -8.54
CA HIS A 236 30.97 -5.14 -9.11
C HIS A 236 31.56 -4.15 -8.10
N LEU A 237 30.74 -3.63 -7.16
CA LEU A 237 31.22 -2.75 -6.08
C LEU A 237 32.12 -3.52 -5.11
N ALA A 238 31.70 -4.70 -4.65
CA ALA A 238 32.50 -5.56 -3.77
C ALA A 238 33.82 -6.01 -4.42
N PHE A 239 33.80 -6.34 -5.72
CA PHE A 239 35.01 -6.68 -6.47
C PHE A 239 36.00 -5.51 -6.53
N ARG A 240 35.53 -4.30 -6.88
CA ARG A 240 36.38 -3.09 -6.91
C ARG A 240 36.91 -2.69 -5.54
N GLN A 241 36.12 -2.89 -4.48
CA GLN A 241 36.60 -2.67 -3.11
C GLN A 241 37.78 -3.60 -2.80
N ARG A 242 37.68 -4.89 -3.16
CA ARG A 242 38.77 -5.85 -2.98
C ARG A 242 40.02 -5.50 -3.79
N GLU A 243 39.88 -4.99 -5.01
CA GLU A 243 41.02 -4.47 -5.80
C GLU A 243 41.72 -3.32 -5.06
N LEU A 244 40.95 -2.34 -4.58
CA LEU A 244 41.48 -1.20 -3.80
C LEU A 244 42.13 -1.62 -2.47
N GLU A 245 41.58 -2.63 -1.78
CA GLU A 245 42.17 -3.19 -0.56
C GLU A 245 43.52 -3.86 -0.82
N VAL A 246 43.65 -4.59 -1.94
CA VAL A 246 44.92 -5.21 -2.37
C VAL A 246 45.96 -4.15 -2.75
N ASP A 247 45.58 -3.13 -3.51
CA ASP A 247 46.50 -2.04 -3.89
C ASP A 247 46.95 -1.21 -2.68
N LEU A 248 46.06 -0.97 -1.72
CA LEU A 248 46.39 -0.32 -0.45
C LEU A 248 47.33 -1.18 0.41
N ALA A 249 47.12 -2.50 0.46
CA ALA A 249 48.05 -3.43 1.11
C ALA A 249 49.45 -3.42 0.44
N ASN A 250 49.49 -3.41 -0.90
CA ASN A 250 50.74 -3.31 -1.65
C ASN A 250 51.49 -2.00 -1.37
N MET A 251 50.79 -0.85 -1.39
CA MET A 251 51.42 0.44 -1.09
C MET A 251 51.88 0.57 0.37
N THR A 252 51.15 0.02 1.33
CA THR A 252 51.57 0.04 2.75
C THR A 252 52.77 -0.86 3.03
N ASP A 253 52.90 -2.01 2.36
CA ASP A 253 54.09 -2.87 2.42
C ASP A 253 55.34 -2.20 1.79
N ILE A 254 55.17 -1.50 0.66
CA ILE A 254 56.25 -0.69 0.06
C ILE A 254 56.71 0.41 1.03
N LEU A 255 55.78 1.19 1.58
CA LEU A 255 56.10 2.26 2.54
C LEU A 255 56.73 1.73 3.83
N ALA A 256 56.30 0.56 4.33
CA ALA A 256 56.90 -0.09 5.49
C ALA A 256 58.35 -0.52 5.23
N LYS A 257 58.67 -0.96 4.00
CA LYS A 257 60.04 -1.29 3.58
C LYS A 257 60.90 -0.04 3.43
N GLU A 258 60.39 1.03 2.82
CA GLU A 258 61.12 2.30 2.70
C GLU A 258 61.36 3.00 4.05
N ALA A 259 60.44 2.86 5.01
CA ALA A 259 60.61 3.35 6.38
C ALA A 259 61.75 2.63 7.15
N SER A 260 62.23 1.47 6.68
CA SER A 260 63.29 0.71 7.33
C SER A 260 64.71 1.23 7.01
N ILE A 261 65.03 2.44 7.49
CA ILE A 261 66.37 3.05 7.32
C ILE A 261 67.46 2.05 7.77
N PRO A 262 68.39 1.64 6.88
CA PRO A 262 69.49 0.77 7.27
C PRO A 262 70.31 1.39 8.40
N ARG A 263 70.37 0.72 9.56
CA ARG A 263 71.02 1.22 10.79
C ARG A 263 72.50 1.61 10.61
N GLN A 264 73.13 1.16 9.52
CA GLN A 264 74.47 1.55 9.08
C GLN A 264 74.57 3.04 8.67
N LEU A 265 73.52 3.63 8.10
CA LEU A 265 73.47 5.07 7.74
C LEU A 265 73.41 5.98 8.97
N VAL A 266 72.98 5.46 10.13
CA VAL A 266 72.86 6.22 11.39
C VAL A 266 74.23 6.41 12.07
N HIS A 267 75.31 5.80 11.58
CA HIS A 267 76.61 5.76 12.26
C HIS A 267 77.80 6.31 11.45
N TYR A 268 77.61 7.46 10.80
CA TYR A 268 78.71 8.28 10.26
C TYR A 268 78.75 9.68 10.92
N PRO A 269 79.46 9.86 12.04
CA PRO A 269 79.59 11.15 12.71
C PRO A 269 80.59 12.06 11.97
N HIS A 270 80.11 12.88 11.02
CA HIS A 270 80.99 13.80 10.33
C HIS A 270 81.47 14.96 11.22
N ARG A 271 82.74 15.35 11.03
CA ARG A 271 83.51 16.23 11.94
C ARG A 271 82.83 17.56 12.28
N LYS A 272 82.96 17.97 13.55
CA LYS A 272 82.79 19.37 13.98
C LYS A 272 83.81 20.26 13.25
N THR A 273 83.34 21.37 12.70
CA THR A 273 84.16 22.56 12.42
C THR A 273 83.90 23.62 13.50
N THR A 274 84.93 24.39 13.85
CA THR A 274 84.89 25.43 14.89
C THR A 274 84.85 26.83 14.27
N SER A 275 84.59 27.86 15.10
CA SER A 275 84.80 29.32 14.90
C SER A 275 85.90 29.69 13.88
N GLU A 276 85.85 30.80 13.12
CA GLU A 276 85.16 32.11 13.28
C GLU A 276 85.22 32.90 11.91
N ARG A 277 84.80 34.16 11.65
CA ARG A 277 84.27 35.32 12.42
C ARG A 277 83.57 36.35 11.49
N SER A 278 82.45 36.96 11.93
CA SER A 278 81.87 38.25 11.44
C SER A 278 81.47 38.33 9.92
N ASP A 279 80.69 39.30 9.42
CA ASP A 279 80.23 40.57 10.00
C ASP A 279 78.92 41.13 9.38
N LYS A 280 78.32 42.12 10.06
CA LYS A 280 77.37 43.16 9.58
C LYS A 280 75.97 42.81 9.03
N THR A 281 74.99 43.36 9.75
CA THR A 281 73.58 43.60 9.40
C THR A 281 73.37 44.62 8.27
N GLY A 282 72.28 44.51 7.51
CA GLY A 282 71.72 45.57 6.65
C GLY A 282 70.20 45.40 6.48
N ILE A 283 69.44 46.50 6.51
CA ILE A 283 67.95 46.48 6.56
C ILE A 283 67.36 47.10 5.30
N SER A 284 66.49 46.38 4.60
CA SER A 284 65.27 46.93 3.97
C SER A 284 64.35 45.84 3.39
N SER A 285 63.05 46.00 3.58
CA SER A 285 62.02 45.40 2.70
C SER A 285 61.65 46.42 1.62
N PRO A 286 61.03 45.97 0.51
CA PRO A 286 59.64 46.40 0.32
C PRO A 286 58.70 45.27 -0.16
N THR A 287 57.43 45.63 -0.31
CA THR A 287 56.26 44.77 -0.57
C THR A 287 55.80 44.81 -2.04
N LEU A 288 54.82 43.96 -2.38
CA LEU A 288 54.01 43.92 -3.61
C LEU A 288 54.78 43.36 -4.84
N GLU A 289 54.14 42.75 -5.84
CA GLU A 289 52.69 42.68 -6.13
C GLU A 289 52.35 41.32 -6.78
N THR A 290 51.11 40.83 -6.61
CA THR A 290 50.60 39.63 -7.32
C THR A 290 49.49 39.99 -8.28
N THR A 291 49.66 39.61 -9.55
CA THR A 291 48.64 39.56 -10.61
C THR A 291 48.43 38.13 -11.05
#